data_AF-A0A4R4F2L3-F1
#
_entry.id   AF-A0A4R4F2L3-F1
#
_cell.length_a   1.000
_cell.length_b   1.000
_cell.length_c   1.000
_cell.angle_alpha   90.00
_cell.angle_beta   90.00
_cell.angle_gamma   90.00
#
_symmetry.space_group_name_H-M   'P 1'
#
loop_
_entity.id
_entity.type
_entity.pdbx_description
1 polymer ?
#
loop_
_entity_poly.entity_id
_entity_poly.type
_entity_poly.pdbx_seq_one_letter_code
_entity_poly.pdbx_strand_id
1 'polypeptide(L)'
;MHDPMPERRRHIRSRAELEFQLARITLALSRAPMARRADVGEWFDEAAGALLEHAAPEHREYLEERVADIRSTFFHDTMPPAADAPGNRLD
;
A
#
# COMPACT_ATOMS: atom_id res chain seq x y z
N MET A 1 -22.41 19.83 29.27
CA MET A 1 -21.25 19.01 29.66
C MET A 1 -21.17 17.87 28.64
N HIS A 2 -20.53 18.13 27.50
CA HIS A 2 -20.35 17.13 26.45
C HIS A 2 -18.97 16.51 26.68
N ASP A 3 -18.94 15.22 26.98
CA ASP A 3 -17.72 14.42 27.00
C ASP A 3 -17.39 14.09 25.54
N PRO A 4 -16.35 14.66 24.91
CA PRO A 4 -15.90 14.14 23.63
C PRO A 4 -15.19 12.84 23.93
N MET A 5 -15.82 11.72 23.56
CA MET A 5 -15.19 10.40 23.59
C MET A 5 -13.74 10.52 23.10
N PRO A 6 -12.75 9.98 23.81
CA PRO A 6 -11.40 9.95 23.28
C PRO A 6 -11.49 9.12 22.00
N GLU A 7 -11.08 9.71 20.87
CA GLU A 7 -10.76 8.98 19.66
C GLU A 7 -9.98 7.74 20.08
N ARG A 8 -10.64 6.59 20.08
CA ARG A 8 -9.97 5.30 20.13
C ARG A 8 -9.24 5.20 18.80
N ARG A 9 -8.12 5.92 18.65
CA ARG A 9 -7.06 5.61 17.71
C ARG A 9 -6.75 4.16 18.02
N ARG A 10 -7.30 3.24 17.21
CA ARG A 10 -7.09 1.82 17.40
C ARG A 10 -5.65 1.58 17.00
N HIS A 11 -4.75 1.76 17.98
CA HIS A 11 -3.37 1.36 17.82
C HIS A 11 -3.37 -0.10 17.41
N ILE A 12 -2.63 -0.42 16.35
CA ILE A 12 -2.46 -1.79 15.92
C ILE A 12 -1.40 -2.40 16.84
N ARG A 13 -1.86 -3.17 17.81
CA ARG A 13 -1.01 -3.61 18.95
C ARG A 13 -0.32 -4.96 18.72
N SER A 14 -0.55 -5.59 17.56
CA SER A 14 0.04 -6.88 17.26
C SER A 14 0.32 -7.04 15.77
N ARG A 15 1.35 -7.83 15.47
CA ARG A 15 1.66 -8.25 14.09
C ARG A 15 0.49 -8.93 13.39
N ALA A 16 -0.30 -9.75 14.09
CA ALA A 16 -1.46 -10.42 13.49
C ALA A 16 -2.54 -9.44 13.02
N GLU A 17 -2.75 -8.35 13.76
CA GLU A 17 -3.70 -7.31 13.39
C GLU A 17 -3.19 -6.49 12.20
N LEU A 18 -1.87 -6.23 12.12
CA LEU A 18 -1.25 -5.63 10.93
C LEU A 18 -1.45 -6.50 9.68
N GLU A 19 -1.12 -7.79 9.78
CA GLU A 19 -1.30 -8.75 8.68
C GLU A 19 -2.75 -8.80 8.21
N PHE A 20 -3.70 -8.78 9.14
CA PHE A 20 -5.12 -8.76 8.80
C PHE A 20 -5.52 -7.50 8.02
N GLN A 21 -5.05 -6.33 8.43
CA GLN A 21 -5.32 -5.08 7.72
C GLN A 21 -4.65 -5.06 6.33
N LEU A 22 -3.39 -5.50 6.24
CA LEU A 22 -2.68 -5.63 4.97
C LEU A 22 -3.38 -6.59 4.01
N ALA A 23 -3.89 -7.71 4.52
CA ALA A 23 -4.66 -8.66 3.72
C ALA A 23 -5.97 -8.03 3.19
N ARG A 24 -6.64 -7.21 4.00
CA ARG A 24 -7.84 -6.47 3.57
C ARG A 24 -7.54 -5.46 2.48
N ILE A 25 -6.45 -4.70 2.61
CA ILE A 25 -6.01 -3.74 1.59
C ILE A 25 -5.66 -4.47 0.30
N THR A 26 -4.86 -5.53 0.40
CA THR A 26 -4.47 -6.37 -0.74
C THR A 26 -5.69 -6.95 -1.48
N LEU A 27 -6.71 -7.40 -0.74
CA LEU A 27 -7.96 -7.89 -1.31
C LEU A 27 -8.77 -6.80 -2.00
N ALA A 28 -8.76 -5.57 -1.47
CA ALA A 28 -9.43 -4.44 -2.12
C ALA A 28 -8.71 -4.07 -3.42
N LEU A 29 -7.38 -4.05 -3.41
CA LEU A 29 -6.55 -3.78 -4.60
C LEU A 29 -6.77 -4.83 -5.70
N SER A 30 -6.81 -6.11 -5.35
CA SER A 30 -7.02 -7.19 -6.34
C SER A 30 -8.39 -7.18 -7.01
N ARG A 31 -9.36 -6.46 -6.41
CA ARG A 31 -10.72 -6.29 -6.95
C ARG A 31 -10.91 -4.93 -7.63
N ALA A 32 -9.92 -4.05 -7.59
CA ALA A 32 -10.03 -2.71 -8.13
C ALA A 32 -9.95 -2.74 -9.67
N PRO A 33 -10.82 -1.99 -10.38
CA PRO A 33 -10.76 -1.93 -11.83
C PRO A 33 -9.52 -1.16 -12.30
N MET A 34 -8.81 -1.70 -13.32
CA MET A 34 -7.60 -1.10 -13.88
C MET A 34 -7.79 0.36 -14.36
N ALA A 35 -8.99 0.73 -14.80
CA ALA A 35 -9.31 2.08 -15.27
C ALA A 35 -9.22 3.17 -14.17
N ARG A 36 -9.13 2.79 -12.88
CA ARG A 36 -9.01 3.72 -11.74
C ARG A 36 -7.68 3.58 -11.02
N ARG A 37 -6.62 3.15 -11.70
CA ARG A 37 -5.34 2.84 -11.06
C ARG A 37 -4.74 4.02 -10.28
N ALA A 38 -4.92 5.25 -10.76
CA ALA A 38 -4.47 6.46 -10.08
C ALA A 38 -5.26 6.68 -8.77
N ASP A 39 -6.60 6.70 -8.83
CA ASP A 39 -7.46 6.87 -7.66
C ASP A 39 -7.25 5.75 -6.62
N VAL A 40 -7.02 4.53 -7.09
CA VAL A 40 -6.76 3.35 -6.24
C VAL A 40 -5.37 3.42 -5.61
N GLY A 41 -4.40 4.03 -6.30
CA GLY A 41 -3.06 4.31 -5.78
C GLY A 41 -3.10 5.36 -4.67
N GLU A 42 -3.83 6.45 -4.87
CA GLU A 42 -4.03 7.49 -3.85
C GLU A 42 -4.72 6.91 -2.60
N TRP A 43 -5.81 6.16 -2.80
CA TRP A 43 -6.50 5.47 -1.71
C TRP A 43 -5.58 4.50 -0.94
N PHE A 44 -4.71 3.77 -1.65
CA PHE A 44 -3.74 2.87 -1.03
C PHE A 44 -2.74 3.64 -0.17
N ASP A 45 -2.22 4.76 -0.67
CA ASP A 45 -1.24 5.59 0.03
C ASP A 45 -1.83 6.17 1.32
N GLU A 46 -3.08 6.63 1.28
CA GLU A 46 -3.81 7.07 2.47
C GLU A 46 -4.03 5.93 3.48
N ALA A 47 -4.47 4.76 3.00
CA ALA A 47 -4.72 3.61 3.86
C ALA A 47 -3.44 3.09 4.52
N ALA A 48 -2.33 3.01 3.77
CA ALA A 48 -1.03 2.61 4.27
C ALA A 48 -0.45 3.63 5.26
N GLY A 49 -0.61 4.94 4.97
CA GLY A 49 -0.22 6.02 5.87
C GLY A 49 -0.91 5.91 7.23
N ALA A 50 -2.24 5.76 7.23
CA ALA A 50 -3.01 5.59 8.46
C ALA A 50 -2.58 4.33 9.25
N LEU A 51 -2.24 3.24 8.55
CA LEU A 51 -1.71 2.03 9.17
C LEU A 51 -0.35 2.27 9.85
N LEU A 52 0.55 3.00 9.19
CA LEU A 52 1.87 3.35 9.72
C LEU A 52 1.79 4.30 10.91
N GLU A 53 0.82 5.22 10.92
CA GLU A 53 0.56 6.13 12.03
C GLU A 53 0.01 5.39 13.27
N HIS A 54 -0.72 4.30 13.07
CA HIS A 54 -1.33 3.52 14.14
C HIS A 54 -0.55 2.27 14.56
N ALA A 55 0.46 1.87 13.81
CA ALA A 55 1.30 0.71 14.14
C ALA A 55 2.16 0.96 15.39
N ALA A 56 2.35 -0.09 16.19
CA ALA A 56 3.36 -0.08 17.24
C ALA A 56 4.77 0.11 16.65
N PRO A 57 5.68 0.84 17.33
CA PRO A 57 7.01 1.14 16.79
C PRO A 57 7.81 -0.10 16.39
N GLU A 58 7.69 -1.18 17.16
CA GLU A 58 8.34 -2.48 16.95
C GLU A 58 7.88 -3.22 15.68
N HIS A 59 6.79 -2.78 15.05
CA HIS A 59 6.26 -3.37 13.82
C HIS A 59 6.29 -2.42 12.63
N ARG A 60 6.82 -1.20 12.82
CA ARG A 60 6.78 -0.16 11.80
C ARG A 60 7.66 -0.51 10.60
N GLU A 61 8.90 -0.92 10.83
CA GLU A 61 9.82 -1.36 9.76
C GLU A 61 9.22 -2.48 8.93
N TYR A 62 8.71 -3.51 9.61
CA TYR A 62 8.00 -4.62 8.97
C TYR A 62 6.80 -4.13 8.13
N LEU A 63 6.00 -3.20 8.65
CA LEU A 63 4.86 -2.65 7.93
C LEU A 63 5.31 -1.83 6.70
N GLU A 64 6.39 -1.05 6.81
CA GLU A 64 6.97 -0.27 5.71
C GLU A 64 7.42 -1.19 4.56
N GLU A 65 8.11 -2.29 4.88
CA GLU A 65 8.52 -3.30 3.89
C GLU A 65 7.30 -3.92 3.20
N ARG A 66 6.27 -4.32 3.96
CA ARG A 66 5.06 -4.94 3.39
C ARG A 66 4.25 -3.96 2.53
N VAL A 67 4.17 -2.70 2.92
CA VAL A 67 3.53 -1.64 2.12
C VAL A 67 4.30 -1.44 0.81
N ALA A 68 5.63 -1.42 0.84
CA ALA A 68 6.45 -1.30 -0.36
C ALA A 68 6.26 -2.50 -1.31
N ASP A 69 6.23 -3.73 -0.78
CA ASP A 69 5.97 -4.96 -1.55
C ASP A 69 4.61 -4.92 -2.26
N ILE A 70 3.55 -4.54 -1.53
CA ILE A 70 2.20 -4.43 -2.10
C ILE A 70 2.20 -3.33 -3.17
N ARG A 71 2.81 -2.18 -2.90
CA ARG A 71 2.88 -1.09 -3.88
C ARG A 71 3.54 -1.55 -5.18
N SER A 72 4.68 -2.23 -5.06
CA SER A 72 5.38 -2.82 -6.20
C SER A 72 4.51 -3.83 -6.94
N THR A 73 3.81 -4.70 -6.22
CA THR A 73 2.99 -5.76 -6.84
C THR A 73 1.83 -5.20 -7.67
N PHE A 74 1.15 -4.15 -7.21
CA PHE A 74 -0.08 -3.66 -7.85
C PHE A 74 0.13 -2.45 -8.78
N PHE A 75 1.17 -1.65 -8.55
CA PHE A 75 1.36 -0.35 -9.22
C PHE A 75 2.65 -0.24 -10.04
N HIS A 76 3.51 -1.26 -10.09
CA HIS A 76 4.81 -1.21 -10.79
C HIS A 76 4.73 -1.29 -12.33
N ASP A 77 3.54 -1.26 -12.90
CA ASP A 77 3.27 -1.30 -14.34
C ASP A 77 3.49 0.07 -15.04
N THR A 78 4.05 1.07 -14.35
CA THR A 78 4.36 2.40 -14.92
C THR A 78 5.75 2.54 -15.49
N MET A 79 6.54 1.47 -15.59
CA MET A 79 7.73 1.48 -16.44
C MET A 79 7.35 0.84 -17.78
N PRO A 80 7.26 1.59 -18.89
CA PRO A 80 7.28 0.93 -20.19
C PRO A 80 8.53 0.03 -20.22
N PRO A 81 8.45 -1.20 -20.77
CA PRO A 81 9.67 -1.95 -21.03
C PRO A 81 10.59 -1.02 -21.80
N ALA A 82 11.84 -0.86 -21.37
CA ALA A 82 12.80 0.07 -21.96
C ALA A 82 12.78 -0.06 -23.49
N ALA A 83 11.98 0.78 -24.15
CA ALA A 83 12.05 1.02 -25.56
C ALA A 83 13.26 1.93 -25.70
N ASP A 84 14.42 1.33 -25.97
CA ASP A 84 15.28 1.68 -27.11
C ASP A 84 16.69 1.11 -26.90
N ALA A 85 17.03 0.10 -27.70
CA ALA A 85 18.36 0.01 -28.30
C ALA A 85 18.14 -0.42 -29.76
N PRO A 86 18.11 0.55 -30.70
CA PRO A 86 17.99 0.29 -32.12
C PRO A 86 19.40 0.01 -32.64
N GLY A 87 19.69 -1.24 -32.98
CA GLY A 87 21.00 -1.54 -33.52
C GLY A 87 21.34 -3.00 -33.64
N ASN A 88 20.51 -3.80 -34.29
CA ASN A 88 21.05 -4.99 -34.97
C ASN A 88 20.29 -5.26 -36.27
N ARG A 89 20.41 -4.31 -37.20
CA ARG A 89 20.18 -4.57 -38.61
C ARG A 89 21.26 -3.86 -39.41
N LEU A 90 22.42 -4.48 -39.50
CA LEU A 90 23.33 -4.28 -40.62
C LEU A 90 23.86 -5.66 -41.02
N ASP A 91 23.41 -6.06 -42.22
CA ASP A 91 23.94 -7.06 -43.14
C ASP A 91 24.12 -8.51 -42.65
#